data_AF-A0A1D1ZVT8-F1
#
_entry.id   AF-A0A1D1ZVT8-F1
#
_cell.length_a   1.000
_cell.length_b   1.000
_cell.length_c   1.000
_cell.angle_alpha   90.00
_cell.angle_beta   90.00
_cell.angle_gamma   90.00
#
_symmetry.space_group_name_H-M   'P 1'
#
loop_
_entity.id
_entity.type
_entity.pdbx_description
1 polymer ?
#
loop_
_entity_poly.entity_id
_entity_poly.type
_entity_poly.pdbx_seq_one_letter_code
_entity_poly.pdbx_strand_id
1 'polypeptide(L)'
;MAAGQTFRGMREGPITFRPTYKFDKASANPFAYDSSEKRRVPAWCDRIFFRGCPAFPSPEPLPDERDAWADRATAGPDVVLMTCHEYGCWADVAESDHKPVYALLGIDLSVNDWEARRARRNQILDGLAEEEMAGRVPLDDEDAVKLTPDRLQLRGSVGKSCQLQNSLGRTLRFSVVVPPRSLEEGLRVFPLGGALPPDATLQLHLEFDPGSGALHKNRDLVARLTVVVSEEGDLGSQPGQHASQLLTLPLEVSVAPPLY
;
A
#
# COMPACT_ATOMS: atom_id res chain seq x y z
N MET A 1 21.73 6.35 25.84
CA MET A 1 20.40 6.99 25.98
C MET A 1 20.53 8.50 26.16
N ALA A 2 20.80 9.03 27.37
CA ALA A 2 20.78 10.49 27.63
C ALA A 2 21.73 11.33 26.75
N ALA A 3 22.92 10.82 26.42
CA ALA A 3 23.87 11.49 25.53
C ALA A 3 23.68 11.16 24.04
N GLY A 4 22.67 10.38 23.66
CA GLY A 4 22.36 10.05 22.25
C GLY A 4 23.42 9.23 21.48
N GLN A 5 24.47 8.74 22.14
CA GLN A 5 25.56 8.01 21.46
C GLN A 5 25.18 6.59 21.01
N THR A 6 24.26 5.95 21.73
CA THR A 6 23.76 4.59 21.45
C THR A 6 22.26 4.52 21.71
N PHE A 7 21.58 3.59 21.01
CA PHE A 7 20.13 3.35 21.10
C PHE A 7 19.27 4.59 20.75
N ARG A 8 19.67 5.36 19.73
CA ARG A 8 18.93 6.55 19.29
C ARG A 8 17.50 6.21 18.87
N GLY A 9 16.54 7.01 19.35
CA GLY A 9 15.12 6.83 19.06
C GLY A 9 14.48 5.60 19.70
N MET A 10 15.22 4.84 20.52
CA MET A 10 14.65 3.77 21.33
C MET A 10 14.24 4.31 22.70
N ARG A 11 13.21 3.69 23.27
CA ARG A 11 12.67 3.96 24.60
C ARG A 11 12.86 2.74 25.47
N GLU A 12 12.91 2.96 26.77
CA GLU A 12 12.96 1.93 27.78
C GLU A 12 11.96 2.31 28.88
N GLY A 13 11.37 1.30 29.53
CA GLY A 13 10.53 1.52 30.71
C GLY A 13 11.35 2.02 31.91
N PRO A 14 10.70 2.64 32.92
CA PRO A 14 11.38 2.98 34.16
C PRO A 14 11.89 1.72 34.87
N ILE A 15 13.18 1.65 35.17
CA ILE A 15 13.77 0.53 35.92
C ILE A 15 13.43 0.71 37.41
N THR A 16 12.59 -0.17 37.93
CA THR A 16 12.17 -0.19 39.35
C THR A 16 12.66 -1.44 40.10
N PHE A 17 13.41 -2.31 39.42
CA PHE A 17 13.95 -3.56 39.96
C PHE A 17 15.47 -3.48 40.19
N ARG A 18 15.97 -4.35 41.07
CA ARG A 18 17.40 -4.43 41.43
C ARG A 18 18.26 -4.94 40.27
N PRO A 19 19.59 -4.74 40.29
CA PRO A 19 20.50 -5.28 39.28
C PRO A 19 20.30 -6.79 39.06
N THR A 20 20.28 -7.20 37.80
CA THR A 20 19.93 -8.56 37.36
C THR A 20 21.14 -9.48 37.22
N TYR A 21 22.34 -8.93 37.31
CA TYR A 21 23.62 -9.62 37.30
C TYR A 21 24.47 -9.12 38.47
N LYS A 22 25.36 -9.89 39.11
CA LYS A 22 25.58 -11.34 39.00
C LYS A 22 25.17 -12.02 40.31
N PHE A 23 24.42 -13.11 40.23
CA PHE A 23 23.94 -13.86 41.41
C PHE A 23 24.70 -15.19 41.61
N ASP A 24 24.68 -15.68 42.84
CA ASP A 24 25.20 -17.02 43.17
C ASP A 24 24.22 -18.11 42.70
N LYS A 25 24.67 -18.98 41.79
CA LYS A 25 23.88 -20.07 41.22
C LYS A 25 23.48 -21.09 42.28
N ALA A 26 22.23 -21.56 42.23
CA ALA A 26 21.71 -22.61 43.13
C ALA A 26 21.95 -22.34 44.63
N SER A 27 22.04 -21.07 45.01
CA SER A 27 22.22 -20.67 46.41
C SER A 27 20.89 -20.76 47.17
N ALA A 28 20.97 -21.04 48.49
CA ALA A 28 19.80 -21.06 49.36
C ALA A 28 19.09 -19.70 49.48
N ASN A 29 19.76 -18.62 49.06
CA ASN A 29 19.23 -17.27 49.01
C ASN A 29 19.24 -16.76 47.56
N PRO A 30 18.10 -16.76 46.85
CA PRO A 30 18.04 -16.35 45.44
C PRO A 30 18.36 -14.86 45.22
N PHE A 31 18.46 -14.06 46.29
CA PHE A 31 18.80 -12.64 46.25
C PHE A 31 20.28 -12.36 46.55
N ALA A 32 21.11 -13.40 46.73
CA ALA A 32 22.54 -13.24 47.01
C ALA A 32 23.34 -12.91 45.74
N TYR A 33 24.02 -11.77 45.76
CA TYR A 33 24.97 -11.37 44.72
C TYR A 33 26.30 -12.12 44.85
N ASP A 34 27.05 -12.17 43.74
CA ASP A 34 28.30 -12.93 43.53
C ASP A 34 29.25 -12.87 44.74
N SER A 35 29.26 -13.95 45.52
CA SER A 35 30.14 -14.13 46.68
C SER A 35 31.47 -14.79 46.31
N SER A 36 31.66 -15.15 45.04
CA SER A 36 32.92 -15.71 44.56
C SER A 36 34.09 -14.73 44.73
N GLU A 37 35.32 -15.24 44.65
CA GLU A 37 36.55 -14.43 44.75
C GLU A 37 36.57 -13.26 43.75
N LYS A 38 35.89 -13.41 42.60
CA LYS A 38 35.81 -12.39 41.55
C LYS A 38 34.93 -11.20 41.93
N ARG A 39 34.01 -11.35 42.89
CA ARG A 39 33.11 -10.32 43.44
C ARG A 39 32.62 -9.34 42.38
N ARG A 40 31.94 -9.85 41.34
CA ARG A 40 31.47 -9.01 40.22
C ARG A 40 30.51 -7.95 40.74
N VAL A 41 30.72 -6.70 40.30
CA VAL A 41 29.85 -5.57 40.65
C VAL A 41 28.44 -5.83 40.09
N PRO A 42 27.37 -5.66 40.89
CA PRO A 42 26.02 -5.81 40.38
C PRO A 42 25.70 -4.84 39.22
N ALA A 43 25.04 -5.33 38.18
CA ALA A 43 24.72 -4.56 36.98
C ALA A 43 23.36 -4.96 36.36
N TRP A 44 22.75 -4.01 35.64
CA TRP A 44 21.57 -4.24 34.78
C TRP A 44 22.04 -4.60 33.37
N CYS A 45 22.53 -5.82 33.21
CA CYS A 45 22.99 -6.32 31.92
C CYS A 45 21.82 -6.66 30.97
N ASP A 46 20.66 -7.00 31.55
CA ASP A 46 19.49 -7.49 30.84
C ASP A 46 18.48 -6.35 30.67
N ARG A 47 18.28 -5.88 29.43
CA ARG A 47 17.53 -4.66 29.13
C ARG A 47 16.60 -4.83 27.93
N ILE A 48 15.42 -4.22 28.00
CA ILE A 48 14.42 -4.29 26.92
C ILE A 48 14.18 -2.88 26.40
N PHE A 49 14.55 -2.65 25.15
CA PHE A 49 14.31 -1.40 24.45
C PHE A 49 13.24 -1.59 23.39
N PHE A 50 12.39 -0.59 23.22
CA PHE A 50 11.31 -0.60 22.23
C PHE A 50 11.26 0.72 21.46
N ARG A 51 10.69 0.69 20.26
CA ARG A 51 10.56 1.86 19.40
C ARG A 51 9.30 1.72 18.56
N GLY A 52 8.44 2.75 18.60
CA GLY A 52 7.28 2.84 17.72
C GLY A 52 7.67 3.10 16.27
N CYS A 53 6.82 2.69 15.33
CA CYS A 53 7.01 2.95 13.91
C CYS A 53 6.27 4.25 13.52
N PRO A 54 6.92 5.21 12.85
CA PRO A 54 6.18 6.27 12.18
C PRO A 54 5.41 5.69 10.99
N ALA A 55 4.30 6.35 10.67
CA ALA A 55 3.41 6.03 9.56
C ALA A 55 4.14 5.74 8.23
N PHE A 56 3.76 4.64 7.58
CA PHE A 56 4.07 4.40 6.17
C PHE A 56 3.07 5.16 5.28
N PRO A 57 3.45 5.73 4.11
CA PRO A 57 4.77 5.80 3.51
C PRO A 57 5.43 7.16 3.80
N SER A 58 6.37 7.21 4.74
CA SER A 58 7.31 8.34 4.71
C SER A 58 8.36 8.04 3.64
N PRO A 59 8.64 8.94 2.67
CA PRO A 59 9.79 8.81 1.79
C PRO A 59 11.05 8.63 2.64
N GLU A 60 12.01 7.82 2.15
CA GLU A 60 13.28 7.64 2.85
C GLU A 60 13.85 9.02 3.20
N PRO A 61 14.15 9.29 4.49
CA PRO A 61 14.61 10.60 4.89
C PRO A 61 15.93 10.89 4.20
N LEU A 62 16.04 12.10 3.65
CA LEU A 62 17.30 12.62 3.10
C LEU A 62 18.39 12.53 4.18
N PRO A 63 19.68 12.43 3.78
CA PRO A 63 20.80 12.21 4.71
C PRO A 63 20.83 13.16 5.92
N ASP A 64 20.30 14.38 5.74
CA ASP A 64 20.31 15.48 6.71
C ASP A 64 19.09 15.50 7.66
N GLU A 65 18.06 14.67 7.40
CA GLU A 65 16.83 14.58 8.22
C GLU A 65 16.80 13.36 9.14
N ARG A 66 17.90 12.60 9.19
CA ARG A 66 17.97 11.30 9.90
C ARG A 66 17.77 11.42 11.41
N ASP A 67 18.11 12.58 11.98
CA ASP A 67 17.88 12.89 13.40
C ASP A 67 16.43 13.36 13.68
N ALA A 68 15.73 13.93 12.67
CA ALA A 68 14.34 14.39 12.80
C ALA A 68 13.30 13.25 12.74
N TRP A 69 13.68 12.08 12.24
CA TRP A 69 12.82 10.88 12.21
C TRP A 69 12.42 10.40 13.61
N ALA A 70 13.23 10.66 14.64
CA ALA A 70 12.91 10.29 16.01
C ALA A 70 11.69 11.06 16.55
N ASP A 71 11.51 12.33 16.14
CA ASP A 71 10.40 13.18 16.59
C ASP A 71 9.13 12.97 15.77
N ARG A 72 9.24 12.62 14.48
CA ARG A 72 8.07 12.33 13.61
C ARG A 72 7.25 11.10 14.05
N ALA A 73 7.81 10.22 14.87
CA ALA A 73 7.13 9.06 15.44
C ALA A 73 6.11 9.41 16.56
N THR A 74 5.71 10.67 16.72
CA THR A 74 4.77 11.08 17.79
C THR A 74 3.53 11.87 17.33
N ALA A 75 3.38 12.22 16.04
CA ALA A 75 2.37 13.22 15.63
C ALA A 75 1.60 12.93 14.33
N GLY A 76 1.38 11.65 13.97
CA GLY A 76 0.57 11.28 12.80
C GLY A 76 -0.52 10.25 13.14
N PRO A 77 -1.67 10.24 12.42
CA PRO A 77 -2.76 9.28 12.65
C PRO A 77 -2.40 7.81 12.32
N ASP A 78 -1.29 7.61 11.61
CA ASP A 78 -0.77 6.30 11.17
C ASP A 78 0.48 5.88 12.00
N VAL A 79 0.78 6.54 13.13
CA VAL A 79 1.90 6.18 14.02
C VAL A 79 1.51 4.99 14.89
N VAL A 80 2.33 3.93 14.88
CA VAL A 80 2.18 2.82 15.83
C VAL A 80 2.67 3.29 17.21
N LEU A 81 1.73 3.62 18.08
CA LEU A 81 2.02 3.97 19.46
C LEU A 81 2.36 2.71 20.25
N MET A 82 3.51 2.75 20.95
CA MET A 82 3.90 1.72 21.90
C MET A 82 3.91 2.29 23.31
N THR A 83 3.15 1.67 24.21
CA THR A 83 3.11 1.96 25.64
C THR A 83 3.80 0.85 26.42
N CYS A 84 4.59 1.19 27.45
CA CYS A 84 5.12 0.21 28.39
C CYS A 84 4.26 0.23 29.64
N HIS A 85 3.52 -0.86 29.88
CA HIS A 85 2.64 -1.00 31.04
C HIS A 85 3.39 -1.53 32.25
N GLU A 86 4.31 -2.46 32.03
CA GLU A 86 5.10 -3.07 33.08
C GLU A 86 6.52 -3.32 32.60
N TYR A 87 7.49 -3.13 33.50
CA TYR A 87 8.88 -3.47 33.26
C TYR A 87 9.51 -3.98 34.55
N GLY A 88 9.89 -5.27 34.57
CA GLY A 88 10.25 -5.96 35.79
C GLY A 88 11.23 -7.11 35.58
N CYS A 89 11.59 -7.77 36.67
CA CYS A 89 12.39 -8.99 36.65
C CYS A 89 11.80 -10.06 37.55
N TRP A 90 11.98 -11.32 37.17
CA TRP A 90 11.65 -12.47 38.00
C TRP A 90 12.82 -12.75 38.96
N ALA A 91 12.74 -12.18 40.16
CA ALA A 91 13.82 -12.26 41.14
C ALA A 91 13.97 -13.66 41.78
N ASP A 92 12.89 -14.44 41.80
CA ASP A 92 12.86 -15.76 42.46
C ASP A 92 13.49 -16.88 41.61
N VAL A 93 13.70 -16.63 40.31
CA VAL A 93 14.35 -17.57 39.38
C VAL A 93 15.85 -17.61 39.69
N ALA A 94 16.39 -18.78 40.04
CA ALA A 94 17.73 -18.95 40.62
C ALA A 94 18.61 -19.97 39.87
N GLU A 95 18.11 -20.47 38.75
CA GLU A 95 18.79 -21.44 37.89
C GLU A 95 20.01 -20.84 37.16
N SER A 96 20.06 -19.50 37.06
CA SER A 96 21.10 -18.74 36.38
C SER A 96 21.74 -17.70 37.31
N ASP A 97 22.92 -17.22 36.94
CA ASP A 97 23.56 -16.05 37.55
C ASP A 97 22.97 -14.71 37.05
N HIS A 98 21.96 -14.79 36.19
CA HIS A 98 21.12 -13.68 35.73
C HIS A 98 19.66 -13.87 36.14
N LYS A 99 18.97 -12.76 36.38
CA LYS A 99 17.52 -12.73 36.60
C LYS A 99 16.78 -12.42 35.29
N PRO A 100 15.77 -13.21 34.89
CA PRO A 100 14.99 -12.93 33.70
C PRO A 100 14.27 -11.58 33.81
N VAL A 101 14.37 -10.77 32.75
CA VAL A 101 13.71 -9.47 32.63
C VAL A 101 12.55 -9.57 31.67
N TYR A 102 11.44 -8.91 31.98
CA TYR A 102 10.24 -8.87 31.14
C TYR A 102 9.71 -7.45 31.02
N ALA A 103 9.02 -7.17 29.92
CA ALA A 103 8.26 -5.94 29.72
C ALA A 103 6.90 -6.27 29.10
N LEU A 104 5.83 -5.68 29.61
CA LEU A 104 4.50 -5.73 29.00
C LEU A 104 4.30 -4.45 28.17
N LEU A 105 4.18 -4.63 26.87
CA LEU A 105 4.03 -3.54 25.90
C LEU A 105 2.63 -3.55 25.31
N GLY A 106 1.95 -2.41 25.33
CA GLY A 106 0.73 -2.15 24.56
C GLY A 106 1.11 -1.59 23.20
N ILE A 107 0.45 -2.08 22.15
CA ILE A 107 0.71 -1.65 20.78
C ILE A 107 -0.63 -1.29 20.14
N ASP A 108 -0.81 0.00 19.83
CA ASP A 108 -1.98 0.46 19.09
C ASP A 108 -1.71 0.31 17.60
N LEU A 109 -2.34 -0.69 16.99
CA LEU A 109 -2.26 -0.94 15.56
C LEU A 109 -3.42 -0.27 14.84
N SER A 110 -3.11 0.66 13.94
CA SER A 110 -4.09 1.20 13.02
C SER A 110 -4.58 0.08 12.10
N VAL A 111 -5.85 -0.32 12.25
CA VAL A 111 -6.47 -1.27 11.31
C VAL A 111 -6.79 -0.51 10.03
N ASN A 112 -6.18 -0.96 8.94
CA ASN A 112 -6.33 -0.31 7.66
C ASN A 112 -7.66 -0.71 7.01
N ASP A 113 -8.64 0.21 7.00
CA ASP A 113 -9.87 0.02 6.21
C ASP A 113 -9.57 0.26 4.73
N TRP A 114 -9.28 -0.84 4.03
CA TRP A 114 -8.90 -0.81 2.62
C TRP A 114 -10.06 -0.37 1.73
N GLU A 115 -11.32 -0.64 2.12
CA GLU A 115 -12.51 -0.24 1.35
C GLU A 115 -12.70 1.27 1.44
N ALA A 116 -12.64 1.83 2.65
CA ALA A 116 -12.79 3.27 2.86
C ALA A 116 -11.65 4.08 2.24
N ARG A 117 -10.38 3.64 2.38
CA ARG A 117 -9.24 4.30 1.73
C ARG A 117 -9.33 4.24 0.21
N ARG A 118 -9.79 3.11 -0.33
CA ARG A 118 -9.98 2.94 -1.77
C ARG A 118 -11.13 3.79 -2.30
N ALA A 119 -12.27 3.83 -1.59
CA ALA A 119 -13.40 4.68 -1.94
C ALA A 119 -12.97 6.16 -1.98
N ARG A 120 -12.24 6.61 -0.95
CA ARG A 120 -11.68 7.97 -0.89
C ARG A 120 -10.69 8.24 -2.03
N ARG A 121 -9.80 7.28 -2.33
CA ARG A 121 -8.87 7.40 -3.46
C ARG A 121 -9.61 7.53 -4.79
N ASN A 122 -10.61 6.68 -5.03
CA ASN A 122 -11.39 6.74 -6.26
C ASN A 122 -12.13 8.06 -6.37
N GLN A 123 -12.75 8.55 -5.29
CA GLN A 123 -13.42 9.85 -5.27
C GLN A 123 -12.47 11.01 -5.62
N ILE A 124 -11.23 10.97 -5.14
CA ILE A 124 -10.20 11.96 -5.50
C ILE A 124 -9.85 11.86 -6.98
N LEU A 125 -9.66 10.65 -7.50
CA LEU A 125 -9.34 10.43 -8.92
C LEU A 125 -10.50 10.83 -9.83
N ASP A 126 -11.73 10.52 -9.45
CA ASP A 126 -12.94 10.90 -10.18
C ASP A 126 -13.09 12.43 -10.20
N GLY A 127 -12.87 13.11 -9.07
CA GLY A 127 -12.88 14.58 -9.02
C GLY A 127 -11.78 15.23 -9.87
N LEU A 128 -10.57 14.67 -9.87
CA LEU A 128 -9.48 15.13 -10.74
C LEU A 128 -9.81 14.90 -12.22
N ALA A 129 -10.45 13.77 -12.55
CA ALA A 129 -10.90 13.49 -13.91
C ALA A 129 -12.05 14.44 -14.33
N GLU A 130 -12.99 14.75 -13.43
CA GLU A 130 -14.06 15.72 -13.67
C GLU A 130 -13.51 17.14 -13.90
N GLU A 131 -12.52 17.57 -13.10
CA GLU A 131 -11.81 18.85 -13.31
C GLU A 131 -11.06 18.88 -14.64
N GLU A 132 -10.43 17.76 -15.02
CA GLU A 132 -9.76 17.61 -16.33
C GLU A 132 -10.77 17.61 -17.50
N MET A 133 -11.96 17.06 -17.29
CA MET A 133 -13.06 16.99 -18.28
C MET A 133 -13.80 18.32 -18.45
N ALA A 134 -13.97 19.10 -17.37
CA ALA A 134 -14.67 20.38 -17.40
C ALA A 134 -13.96 21.47 -18.25
N GLY A 135 -12.70 21.24 -18.61
CA GLY A 135 -11.91 22.13 -19.48
C GLY A 135 -11.93 21.80 -20.98
N ARG A 136 -12.69 20.79 -21.43
CA ARG A 136 -12.55 20.25 -22.80
C ARG A 136 -13.68 20.64 -23.76
N VAL A 137 -13.29 21.01 -24.98
CA VAL A 137 -14.17 21.23 -26.13
C VAL A 137 -14.31 19.90 -26.88
N PRO A 138 -15.52 19.48 -27.31
CA PRO A 138 -15.73 18.25 -28.08
C PRO A 138 -14.85 18.20 -29.34
N LEU A 139 -14.39 17.01 -29.69
CA LEU A 139 -13.80 16.74 -31.01
C LEU A 139 -14.85 16.96 -32.10
N ASP A 140 -14.51 17.71 -33.15
CA ASP A 140 -15.43 18.05 -34.24
C ASP A 140 -15.89 16.83 -35.08
N ASP A 141 -15.30 15.64 -34.89
CA ASP A 141 -15.59 14.43 -35.67
C ASP A 141 -15.66 13.17 -34.79
N GLU A 142 -16.81 12.94 -34.13
CA GLU A 142 -17.07 11.76 -33.28
C GLU A 142 -16.98 10.41 -34.02
N ASP A 143 -16.99 10.42 -35.35
CA ASP A 143 -16.91 9.21 -36.20
C ASP A 143 -15.47 8.74 -36.49
N ALA A 144 -14.44 9.49 -36.08
CA ALA A 144 -13.08 9.22 -36.52
C ALA A 144 -12.34 8.14 -35.70
N VAL A 145 -12.81 7.82 -34.49
CA VAL A 145 -12.22 6.77 -33.65
C VAL A 145 -13.30 5.79 -33.22
N LYS A 146 -13.13 4.52 -33.58
CA LYS A 146 -14.16 3.47 -33.37
C LYS A 146 -13.63 2.33 -32.53
N LEU A 147 -14.46 1.84 -31.61
CA LEU A 147 -14.22 0.62 -30.85
C LEU A 147 -15.15 -0.49 -31.35
N THR A 148 -14.60 -1.64 -31.75
CA THR A 148 -15.39 -2.74 -32.31
C THR A 148 -14.87 -4.11 -31.86
N PRO A 149 -15.68 -4.97 -31.23
CA PRO A 149 -17.02 -4.67 -30.71
C PRO A 149 -16.94 -3.80 -29.43
N ASP A 150 -17.98 -3.01 -29.22
CA ASP A 150 -18.25 -2.20 -28.01
C ASP A 150 -18.87 -3.04 -26.87
N ARG A 151 -19.26 -4.29 -27.18
CA ARG A 151 -19.77 -5.28 -26.23
C ARG A 151 -19.09 -6.63 -26.40
N LEU A 152 -18.54 -7.15 -25.29
CA LEU A 152 -17.86 -8.43 -25.26
C LEU A 152 -18.50 -9.36 -24.22
N GLN A 153 -18.56 -10.65 -24.55
CA GLN A 153 -18.97 -11.70 -23.62
C GLN A 153 -17.83 -12.71 -23.46
N LEU A 154 -17.20 -12.72 -22.29
CA LEU A 154 -16.16 -13.68 -21.89
C LEU A 154 -16.79 -14.92 -21.27
N ARG A 155 -16.21 -16.09 -21.56
CA ARG A 155 -16.59 -17.38 -20.98
C ARG A 155 -15.34 -18.12 -20.53
N GLY A 156 -15.25 -18.43 -19.24
CA GLY A 156 -14.05 -19.04 -18.65
C GLY A 156 -12.78 -18.21 -18.89
N SER A 157 -11.62 -18.88 -18.96
CA SER A 157 -10.31 -18.26 -19.20
C SER A 157 -10.02 -17.92 -20.67
N VAL A 158 -11.03 -17.93 -21.54
CA VAL A 158 -10.83 -17.64 -22.97
C VAL A 158 -10.81 -16.14 -23.18
N GLY A 159 -9.63 -15.60 -23.46
CA GLY A 159 -9.48 -14.19 -23.81
C GLY A 159 -10.22 -13.81 -25.08
N LYS A 160 -10.78 -12.59 -25.12
CA LYS A 160 -11.34 -11.98 -26.32
C LYS A 160 -10.63 -10.67 -26.62
N SER A 161 -10.81 -10.17 -27.83
CA SER A 161 -10.26 -8.87 -28.22
C SER A 161 -11.31 -7.94 -28.80
N CYS A 162 -11.08 -6.63 -28.62
CA CYS A 162 -11.74 -5.58 -29.38
C CYS A 162 -10.70 -4.75 -30.14
N GLN A 163 -11.15 -4.12 -31.21
CA GLN A 163 -10.35 -3.31 -32.11
C GLN A 163 -10.63 -1.84 -31.84
N LEU A 164 -9.58 -1.08 -31.57
CA LEU A 164 -9.60 0.38 -31.48
C LEU A 164 -9.00 0.92 -32.77
N GLN A 165 -9.83 1.55 -33.60
CA GLN A 165 -9.43 2.10 -34.89
C GLN A 165 -9.33 3.62 -34.81
N ASN A 166 -8.23 4.18 -35.31
CA ASN A 166 -8.06 5.61 -35.55
C ASN A 166 -8.09 5.87 -37.06
N SER A 167 -9.04 6.67 -37.52
CA SER A 167 -9.13 7.17 -38.90
C SER A 167 -8.80 8.66 -39.02
N LEU A 168 -8.28 9.27 -37.95
CA LEU A 168 -7.68 10.58 -38.01
C LEU A 168 -6.28 10.47 -38.62
N GLY A 169 -5.92 11.43 -39.47
CA GLY A 169 -4.58 11.56 -40.05
C GLY A 169 -3.50 12.00 -39.05
N ARG A 170 -3.71 11.82 -37.74
CA ARG A 170 -2.78 12.16 -36.66
C ARG A 170 -2.70 11.04 -35.61
N THR A 171 -1.56 10.93 -34.93
CA THR A 171 -1.37 9.98 -33.82
C THR A 171 -2.14 10.44 -32.59
N LEU A 172 -2.87 9.51 -31.98
CA LEU A 172 -3.57 9.72 -30.72
C LEU A 172 -2.90 8.90 -29.62
N ARG A 173 -3.17 9.23 -28.37
CA ARG A 173 -2.86 8.40 -27.21
C ARG A 173 -4.17 7.84 -26.67
N PHE A 174 -4.18 6.55 -26.33
CA PHE A 174 -5.32 5.94 -25.65
C PHE A 174 -4.91 5.42 -24.27
N SER A 175 -5.88 5.38 -23.37
CA SER A 175 -5.78 4.71 -22.07
C SER A 175 -7.10 4.01 -21.76
N VAL A 176 -7.02 2.85 -21.13
CA VAL A 176 -8.19 2.05 -20.74
C VAL A 176 -8.36 2.16 -19.24
N VAL A 177 -9.45 2.79 -18.83
CA VAL A 177 -9.84 2.90 -17.43
C VAL A 177 -10.69 1.69 -17.08
N VAL A 178 -10.12 0.81 -16.24
CA VAL A 178 -10.79 -0.39 -15.72
C VAL A 178 -11.40 -0.08 -14.35
N PRO A 179 -12.71 -0.25 -14.13
CA PRO A 179 -13.31 -0.05 -12.83
C PRO A 179 -12.63 -0.94 -11.78
N PRO A 180 -12.38 -0.43 -10.57
CA PRO A 180 -11.68 -1.17 -9.53
C PRO A 180 -12.38 -2.49 -9.14
N ARG A 181 -13.72 -2.57 -9.25
CA ARG A 181 -14.48 -3.80 -8.97
C ARG A 181 -14.19 -4.91 -9.99
N SER A 182 -14.06 -4.56 -11.27
CA SER A 182 -13.83 -5.53 -12.35
C SER A 182 -12.45 -6.20 -12.28
N LEU A 183 -11.43 -5.47 -11.79
CA LEU A 183 -10.11 -6.02 -11.51
C LEU A 183 -10.09 -7.00 -10.32
N GLU A 184 -10.91 -6.75 -9.29
CA GLU A 184 -11.06 -7.67 -8.15
C GLU A 184 -11.72 -8.99 -8.56
N GLU A 185 -12.57 -8.94 -9.58
CA GLU A 185 -13.27 -10.11 -10.09
C GLU A 185 -12.46 -10.93 -11.11
N GLY A 186 -11.22 -10.51 -11.41
CA GLY A 186 -10.28 -11.28 -12.25
C GLY A 186 -10.16 -10.81 -13.71
N LEU A 187 -10.78 -9.68 -14.07
CA LEU A 187 -10.68 -9.13 -15.43
C LEU A 187 -9.34 -8.43 -15.65
N ARG A 188 -8.60 -8.85 -16.67
CA ARG A 188 -7.35 -8.24 -17.14
C ARG A 188 -7.56 -7.67 -18.54
N VAL A 189 -7.00 -6.48 -18.80
CA VAL A 189 -7.04 -5.82 -20.10
C VAL A 189 -5.63 -5.41 -20.49
N PHE A 190 -5.24 -5.67 -21.75
CA PHE A 190 -3.93 -5.33 -22.28
C PHE A 190 -4.02 -4.95 -23.77
N PRO A 191 -3.34 -3.88 -24.23
CA PRO A 191 -2.64 -2.87 -23.44
C PRO A 191 -3.60 -1.93 -22.68
N LEU A 192 -3.17 -1.43 -21.51
CA LEU A 192 -3.92 -0.41 -20.74
C LEU A 192 -3.75 1.01 -21.28
N GLY A 193 -2.82 1.20 -22.22
CA GLY A 193 -2.63 2.47 -22.90
C GLY A 193 -1.46 2.40 -23.86
N GLY A 194 -1.37 3.39 -24.75
CA GLY A 194 -0.36 3.45 -25.78
C GLY A 194 -0.62 4.53 -26.81
N ALA A 195 0.23 4.59 -27.82
CA ALA A 195 0.00 5.38 -29.01
C ALA A 195 -0.91 4.62 -29.97
N LEU A 196 -1.81 5.34 -30.62
CA LEU A 196 -2.70 4.87 -31.68
C LEU A 196 -2.37 5.69 -32.94
N PRO A 197 -1.52 5.16 -33.83
CA PRO A 197 -1.08 5.86 -35.03
C PRO A 197 -2.25 6.24 -35.96
N PRO A 198 -2.05 7.17 -36.91
CA PRO A 198 -3.05 7.49 -37.91
C PRO A 198 -3.36 6.27 -38.79
N ASP A 199 -4.64 6.11 -39.15
CA ASP A 199 -5.15 5.00 -39.98
C ASP A 199 -4.82 3.60 -39.45
N ALA A 200 -4.55 3.48 -38.15
CA ALA A 200 -4.17 2.24 -37.50
C ALA A 200 -5.31 1.63 -36.68
N THR A 201 -5.30 0.30 -36.63
CA THR A 201 -6.18 -0.50 -35.78
C THR A 201 -5.36 -1.24 -34.74
N LEU A 202 -5.64 -1.00 -33.46
CA LEU A 202 -5.01 -1.67 -32.33
C LEU A 202 -5.94 -2.70 -31.70
N GLN A 203 -5.41 -3.86 -31.29
CA GLN A 203 -6.19 -4.86 -30.57
C GLN A 203 -6.00 -4.72 -29.07
N LEU A 204 -7.11 -4.56 -28.35
CA LEU A 204 -7.19 -4.69 -26.91
C LEU A 204 -7.57 -6.13 -26.60
N HIS A 205 -6.76 -6.84 -25.82
CA HIS A 205 -7.01 -8.18 -25.33
C HIS A 205 -7.58 -8.12 -23.93
N LEU A 206 -8.68 -8.83 -23.71
CA LEU A 206 -9.38 -8.94 -22.45
C LEU A 206 -9.38 -10.40 -22.04
N GLU A 207 -8.84 -10.69 -20.86
CA GLU A 207 -8.75 -12.03 -20.29
C GLU A 207 -9.41 -12.03 -18.91
N PHE A 208 -10.04 -13.15 -18.57
CA PHE A 208 -10.64 -13.34 -17.26
C PHE A 208 -9.93 -14.50 -16.54
N ASP A 209 -9.24 -14.19 -15.45
CA ASP A 209 -8.55 -15.19 -14.63
C ASP A 209 -9.44 -15.59 -13.43
N PRO A 210 -10.02 -16.80 -13.43
CA PRO A 210 -10.90 -17.25 -12.36
C PRO A 210 -10.17 -17.49 -11.02
N GLY A 211 -8.82 -17.48 -11.02
CA GLY A 211 -7.99 -17.77 -9.85
C GLY A 211 -8.01 -16.70 -8.76
N SER A 212 -8.52 -15.49 -9.04
CA SER A 212 -8.59 -14.40 -8.05
C SER A 212 -9.87 -14.46 -7.20
N GLY A 213 -10.12 -15.55 -6.47
CA GLY A 213 -11.03 -15.63 -5.31
C GLY A 213 -12.52 -15.23 -5.47
N ALA A 214 -12.97 -14.77 -6.63
CA ALA A 214 -14.28 -14.13 -6.81
C ALA A 214 -15.31 -15.00 -7.54
N LEU A 215 -14.95 -16.22 -7.94
CA LEU A 215 -15.85 -17.14 -8.65
C LEU A 215 -16.65 -18.07 -7.72
N HIS A 216 -16.82 -17.71 -6.44
CA HIS A 216 -17.70 -18.44 -5.52
C HIS A 216 -19.20 -18.08 -5.65
N LYS A 217 -19.58 -17.12 -6.51
CA LYS A 217 -20.95 -16.57 -6.48
C LYS A 217 -21.88 -16.94 -7.63
N ASN A 218 -21.44 -17.68 -8.65
CA ASN A 218 -22.31 -18.13 -9.75
C ASN A 218 -23.21 -17.00 -10.31
N ARG A 219 -22.61 -15.80 -10.48
CA ARG A 219 -23.29 -14.57 -10.92
C ARG A 219 -22.66 -14.10 -12.21
N ASP A 220 -23.49 -13.57 -13.10
CA ASP A 220 -23.02 -12.84 -14.27
C ASP A 220 -22.29 -11.57 -13.80
N LEU A 221 -21.06 -11.40 -14.27
CA LEU A 221 -20.30 -10.18 -14.06
C LEU A 221 -20.51 -9.24 -15.25
N VAL A 222 -20.90 -7.99 -15.00
CA VAL A 222 -20.94 -6.93 -16.02
C VAL A 222 -19.97 -5.81 -15.60
N ALA A 223 -18.94 -5.61 -16.41
CA ALA A 223 -17.94 -4.56 -16.27
C ALA A 223 -18.12 -3.49 -17.36
N ARG A 224 -18.03 -2.21 -16.99
CA ARG A 224 -18.06 -1.08 -17.92
C ARG A 224 -16.70 -0.40 -17.95
N LEU A 225 -15.92 -0.70 -18.98
CA LEU A 225 -14.62 -0.11 -19.23
C LEU A 225 -14.80 1.22 -19.97
N THR A 226 -13.88 2.17 -19.75
CA THR A 226 -13.85 3.43 -20.52
C THR A 226 -12.53 3.53 -21.26
N VAL A 227 -12.57 3.58 -22.59
CA VAL A 227 -11.39 3.86 -23.42
C VAL A 227 -11.33 5.37 -23.65
N VAL A 228 -10.31 6.01 -23.09
CA VAL A 228 -10.06 7.44 -23.18
C VAL A 228 -9.01 7.69 -24.25
N VAL A 229 -9.31 8.53 -25.23
CA VAL A 229 -8.42 8.88 -26.35
C VAL A 229 -8.15 10.38 -26.34
N SER A 230 -6.87 10.77 -26.38
CA SER A 230 -6.40 12.16 -26.37
C SER A 230 -5.30 12.40 -27.39
N GLU A 231 -4.98 13.66 -27.66
CA GLU A 231 -3.88 14.02 -28.58
C GLU A 231 -2.49 13.82 -27.94
N GLU A 232 -1.48 13.58 -28.79
CA GLU A 232 -0.09 13.36 -28.38
C GLU A 232 0.57 14.70 -27.97
N GLY A 233 0.26 15.16 -26.75
CA GLY A 233 0.82 16.41 -26.19
C GLY A 233 0.74 16.61 -24.66
N ASP A 234 -0.08 15.85 -23.93
CA ASP A 234 -0.59 16.36 -22.64
C ASP A 234 -0.18 15.67 -21.33
N LEU A 235 0.83 14.79 -21.32
CA LEU A 235 1.31 14.23 -20.04
C LEU A 235 2.45 15.03 -19.38
N GLY A 236 2.63 16.32 -19.72
CA GLY A 236 3.73 17.13 -19.18
C GLY A 236 3.51 18.65 -19.07
N SER A 237 2.33 19.18 -19.39
CA SER A 237 2.07 20.62 -19.43
C SER A 237 1.19 21.06 -18.26
N GLN A 238 1.47 22.23 -17.67
CA GLN A 238 0.66 22.80 -16.58
C GLN A 238 -0.83 22.90 -16.95
N PRO A 239 -1.74 22.74 -15.98
CA PRO A 239 -3.17 22.84 -16.24
C PRO A 239 -3.51 24.26 -16.73
N GLY A 240 -4.00 24.38 -17.96
CA GLY A 240 -4.65 25.60 -18.45
C GLY A 240 -4.16 26.24 -19.76
N GLN A 241 -3.39 25.56 -20.64
CA GLN A 241 -2.95 26.22 -21.89
C GLN A 241 -3.28 25.56 -23.24
N HIS A 242 -3.81 24.33 -23.30
CA HIS A 242 -4.35 23.81 -24.56
C HIS A 242 -5.66 23.06 -24.27
N ALA A 243 -6.72 23.39 -25.01
CA ALA A 243 -7.99 22.68 -24.93
C ALA A 243 -7.80 21.28 -25.56
N SER A 244 -7.46 20.30 -24.73
CA SER A 244 -7.20 18.94 -25.17
C SER A 244 -8.49 18.30 -25.66
N GLN A 245 -8.51 17.94 -26.94
CA GLN A 245 -9.56 17.15 -27.54
C GLN A 245 -9.53 15.73 -26.95
N LEU A 246 -10.60 15.30 -26.28
CA LEU A 246 -10.70 13.98 -25.64
C LEU A 246 -12.00 13.27 -26.02
N LEU A 247 -11.89 11.99 -26.38
CA LEU A 247 -12.99 11.10 -26.70
C LEU A 247 -13.07 9.95 -25.68
N THR A 248 -14.28 9.66 -25.20
CA THR A 248 -14.55 8.53 -24.29
C THR A 248 -15.42 7.49 -24.99
N LEU A 249 -14.88 6.29 -25.19
CA LEU A 249 -15.59 5.16 -25.79
C LEU A 249 -15.94 4.12 -24.71
N PRO A 250 -17.23 3.89 -24.41
CA PRO A 250 -17.63 2.87 -23.44
C PRO A 250 -17.45 1.46 -24.02
N LEU A 251 -16.99 0.52 -23.19
CA LEU A 251 -16.87 -0.90 -23.54
C LEU A 251 -17.53 -1.76 -22.46
N GLU A 252 -18.60 -2.46 -22.84
CA GLU A 252 -19.35 -3.34 -21.94
C GLU A 252 -18.82 -4.77 -22.04
N VAL A 253 -18.42 -5.35 -20.90
CA VAL A 253 -17.89 -6.71 -20.83
C VAL A 253 -18.75 -7.52 -19.88
N SER A 254 -19.35 -8.59 -20.40
CA SER A 254 -20.09 -9.58 -19.61
C SER A 254 -19.25 -10.84 -19.45
N VAL A 255 -19.16 -11.39 -18.24
CA VAL A 255 -18.50 -12.69 -17.99
C VAL A 255 -19.56 -13.66 -17.50
N ALA A 256 -19.79 -14.72 -18.28
CA ALA A 256 -20.74 -15.76 -17.94
C ALA A 256 -20.06 -16.87 -17.12
N PRO A 257 -20.79 -17.53 -16.19
CA PRO A 257 -20.25 -18.63 -15.39
C PRO A 257 -19.85 -19.83 -16.27
N PRO A 258 -18.91 -20.67 -15.81
CA PRO A 258 -18.58 -21.91 -16.51
C PRO A 258 -19.82 -22.83 -16.58
N LEU A 259 -20.08 -23.40 -17.76
CA LEU A 259 -21.05 -24.49 -17.92
C LEU A 259 -20.40 -25.74 -17.33
N TYR A 260 -20.94 -26.23 -16.22
CA TYR A 260 -20.61 -27.56 -15.67
C TYR A 260 -21.18 -28.66 -16.55
#